data_AF-A0A8S3FMT1-F1
#
_entry.id   AF-A0A8S3FMT1-F1
#
_cell.length_a   1.000
_cell.length_b   1.000
_cell.length_c   1.000
_cell.angle_alpha   90.00
_cell.angle_beta   90.00
_cell.angle_gamma   90.00
#
_symmetry.space_group_name_H-M   'P 1'
#
loop_
_entity.id
_entity.type
_entity.pdbx_description
1 polymer ?
#
loop_
_entity_poly.entity_id
_entity_poly.type
_entity_poly.pdbx_seq_one_letter_code
_entity_poly.pdbx_strand_id
1 'polypeptide(L)'
;ELKSLLDLSRNMSVYRNLLKNESVVPPIIPMFPVCMKDLTFIHLGNPTQDDGLINFEKLRMIAKEIRQITNMASSPYDISNMFDSPTSHSQIFAGFGHQSATDSFGTIRRHQTYNRGSSIIANAKRIYDESLMVKKVKTYLNNAEIINDENRLLEFANQFEPGTD
;
A
#
# COMPACT_ATOMS: atom_id res chain seq x y z
N GLU A 1 0.38 -0.58 16.18
CA GLU A 1 1.39 -0.25 15.16
C GLU A 1 0.79 0.29 13.85
N LEU A 2 -0.14 -0.40 13.17
CA LEU A 2 -0.81 0.19 11.99
C LEU A 2 -1.59 1.47 12.33
N LYS A 3 -2.26 1.50 13.49
CA LYS A 3 -2.97 2.70 13.97
C LYS A 3 -2.04 3.91 14.13
N SER A 4 -0.80 3.72 14.58
CA SER A 4 0.16 4.83 14.75
C SER A 4 0.70 5.37 13.43
N LEU A 5 0.68 4.58 12.36
CA LEU A 5 0.99 5.08 11.01
C LEU A 5 -0.07 6.07 10.52
N LEU A 6 -1.33 5.83 10.90
CA LEU A 6 -2.50 6.63 10.51
C LEU A 6 -2.81 7.77 11.49
N ASP A 7 -1.93 8.03 12.44
CA ASP A 7 -2.10 9.13 13.39
C ASP A 7 -2.13 10.48 12.66
N LEU A 8 -3.13 11.30 12.97
CA LEU A 8 -3.36 12.62 12.38
C LEU A 8 -2.42 13.69 12.96
N SER A 9 -1.71 13.39 14.05
CA SER A 9 -0.78 14.30 14.69
C SER A 9 0.27 14.86 13.72
N ARG A 10 0.57 16.15 13.87
CA ARG A 10 1.55 16.89 13.03
C ARG A 10 1.33 16.68 11.51
N ASN A 11 0.06 16.67 11.09
CA ASN A 11 -0.35 16.45 9.70
C ASN A 11 0.13 15.08 9.14
N MET A 12 -0.13 14.00 9.88
CA MET A 12 0.26 12.64 9.51
C MET A 12 1.78 12.48 9.29
N SER A 13 2.58 13.03 10.20
CA SER A 13 4.05 13.08 10.03
C SER A 13 4.68 11.70 9.89
N VAL A 14 4.14 10.68 10.57
CA VAL A 14 4.66 9.30 10.51
C VAL A 14 4.49 8.73 9.10
N TYR A 15 3.28 8.80 8.54
CA TYR A 15 3.00 8.40 7.17
C TYR A 15 3.86 9.17 6.15
N ARG A 16 3.98 10.49 6.30
CA ARG A 16 4.77 11.32 5.37
C ARG A 16 6.26 11.02 5.44
N ASN A 17 6.80 10.75 6.61
CA ASN A 17 8.22 10.40 6.77
C ASN A 17 8.51 9.04 6.15
N LEU A 18 7.57 8.09 6.24
CA LEU A 18 7.70 6.79 5.57
C LEU A 18 7.82 6.96 4.05
N LEU A 19 6.96 7.77 3.44
CA LEU A 19 7.01 8.04 1.99
C LEU A 19 8.28 8.76 1.52
N LYS A 20 8.93 9.50 2.43
CA LYS A 20 10.18 10.24 2.13
C LYS A 20 11.43 9.39 2.31
N ASN A 21 11.32 8.18 2.88
CA ASN A 21 12.45 7.31 3.07
C ASN A 21 13.02 6.88 1.71
N GLU A 22 14.34 6.99 1.53
CA GLU A 22 15.02 6.68 0.25
C GLU A 22 14.86 5.22 -0.19
N SER A 23 14.57 4.33 0.76
CA SER A 23 14.26 2.92 0.48
C SER A 23 12.87 2.71 -0.15
N VAL A 24 12.00 3.71 -0.09
CA VAL A 24 10.63 3.66 -0.63
C VAL A 24 10.66 4.22 -2.05
N VAL A 25 10.78 3.31 -3.01
CA VAL A 25 10.80 3.61 -4.44
C VAL A 25 9.52 3.15 -5.13
N PRO A 26 9.10 3.80 -6.24
CA PRO A 26 7.98 3.35 -7.06
C PRO A 26 8.11 1.86 -7.47
N PRO A 27 7.00 1.11 -7.59
CA PRO A 27 5.60 1.56 -7.55
C PRO A 27 4.97 1.64 -6.15
N ILE A 28 4.29 2.74 -5.85
CA ILE A 28 3.60 3.01 -4.59
C ILE A 28 2.18 3.52 -4.85
N ILE A 29 1.20 2.99 -4.12
CA ILE A 29 -0.16 3.55 -4.07
C ILE A 29 -0.26 4.47 -2.85
N PRO A 30 -0.37 5.80 -3.03
CA PRO A 30 -0.52 6.71 -1.90
C PRO A 30 -1.92 6.65 -1.28
N MET A 31 -2.07 7.23 -0.09
CA MET A 31 -3.36 7.50 0.50
C MET A 31 -4.00 8.69 -0.23
N PHE A 32 -4.85 8.40 -1.21
CA PHE A 32 -5.55 9.43 -1.98
C PHE A 32 -6.27 10.49 -1.12
N PRO A 33 -6.90 10.16 0.03
CA PRO A 33 -7.48 11.19 0.90
C PRO A 33 -6.45 12.24 1.38
N VAL A 34 -5.20 11.85 1.63
CA VAL A 34 -4.13 12.77 2.03
C VAL A 34 -3.69 13.64 0.86
N CYS A 35 -3.51 13.04 -0.32
CA CYS A 35 -3.18 13.80 -1.53
C CYS A 35 -4.27 14.81 -1.90
N MET A 36 -5.54 14.39 -1.82
CA MET A 36 -6.70 15.26 -2.08
C MET A 36 -6.79 16.37 -1.06
N LYS A 37 -6.57 16.06 0.23
CA LYS A 37 -6.47 17.06 1.29
C LYS A 37 -5.40 18.09 0.93
N ASP A 38 -4.18 17.68 0.62
CA ASP A 38 -3.05 18.58 0.36
C ASP A 38 -3.34 19.51 -0.84
N LEU A 39 -3.83 18.96 -1.96
CA LEU A 39 -4.27 19.74 -3.11
C LEU A 39 -5.38 20.74 -2.76
N THR A 40 -6.34 20.32 -1.93
CA THR A 40 -7.45 21.17 -1.47
C THR A 40 -6.93 22.33 -0.61
N PHE A 41 -6.02 22.08 0.33
CA PHE A 41 -5.42 23.12 1.15
C PHE A 41 -4.60 24.11 0.32
N ILE A 42 -3.85 23.65 -0.68
CA ILE A 42 -3.13 24.54 -1.60
C ILE A 42 -4.13 25.39 -2.39
N HIS A 43 -5.22 24.78 -2.88
CA HIS A 43 -6.19 25.47 -3.71
C HIS A 43 -6.98 26.55 -2.95
N LEU A 44 -7.45 26.22 -1.75
CA LEU A 44 -8.26 27.12 -0.93
C LEU A 44 -7.43 28.13 -0.14
N GLY A 45 -6.19 27.77 0.24
CA GLY A 45 -5.32 28.61 1.03
C GLY A 45 -4.54 29.66 0.22
N ASN A 46 -4.49 29.54 -1.10
CA ASN A 46 -3.75 30.46 -1.98
C ASN A 46 -4.67 31.04 -3.05
N PRO A 47 -4.74 32.37 -3.24
CA PRO A 47 -5.54 32.96 -4.29
C PRO A 47 -4.96 32.61 -5.67
N THR A 48 -5.83 32.40 -6.66
CA THR A 48 -5.41 32.08 -8.04
C THR A 48 -4.81 33.29 -8.76
N GLN A 49 -5.26 34.49 -8.39
CA GLN A 49 -4.74 35.76 -8.88
C GLN A 49 -4.48 36.67 -7.68
N ASP A 50 -3.43 37.47 -7.78
CA ASP A 50 -3.05 38.48 -6.80
C ASP A 50 -2.82 39.80 -7.56
N ASP A 51 -3.53 40.85 -7.18
CA ASP A 51 -3.55 42.15 -7.88
C ASP A 51 -3.77 42.04 -9.42
N GLY A 52 -4.63 41.12 -9.84
CA GLY A 52 -4.96 40.88 -11.25
C GLY A 52 -3.88 40.12 -12.05
N LEU A 53 -2.79 39.70 -11.40
CA LEU A 53 -1.76 38.84 -11.98
C LEU A 53 -1.94 37.40 -11.55
N ILE A 54 -1.51 36.45 -12.39
CA ILE A 54 -1.57 35.02 -12.07
C ILE A 54 -0.60 34.70 -10.94
N ASN A 55 -1.08 34.02 -9.89
CA ASN A 55 -0.23 33.52 -8.83
C ASN A 55 0.50 32.24 -9.26
N PHE A 56 1.70 32.40 -9.81
CA PHE A 56 2.54 31.27 -10.20
C PHE A 56 3.06 30.45 -9.02
N GLU A 57 3.11 31.01 -7.80
CA GLU A 57 3.50 30.25 -6.61
C GLU A 57 2.46 29.18 -6.29
N LYS A 58 1.16 29.52 -6.33
CA LYS A 58 0.07 28.53 -6.22
C LYS A 58 0.21 27.42 -7.26
N LEU A 59 0.43 27.79 -8.52
CA LEU A 59 0.59 26.80 -9.60
C LEU A 59 1.81 25.90 -9.37
N ARG A 60 2.92 26.45 -8.86
CA ARG A 60 4.12 25.70 -8.52
C ARG A 60 3.88 24.71 -7.38
N MET A 61 3.13 25.12 -6.36
CA MET A 61 2.73 24.25 -5.25
C MET A 61 1.88 23.07 -5.74
N ILE A 62 0.85 23.34 -6.54
CA ILE A 62 -0.01 22.29 -7.12
C ILE A 62 0.81 21.34 -8.01
N ALA A 63 1.64 21.89 -8.89
CA ALA A 63 2.46 21.08 -9.80
C ALA A 63 3.45 20.18 -9.04
N LYS A 64 4.00 20.68 -7.92
CA LYS A 64 4.89 19.89 -7.05
C LYS A 64 4.17 18.67 -6.47
N GLU A 65 2.97 18.86 -5.95
CA GLU A 65 2.17 17.77 -5.36
C GLU A 65 1.78 16.73 -6.43
N ILE A 66 1.31 17.17 -7.60
CA ILE A 66 0.97 16.26 -8.72
C ILE A 66 2.19 15.45 -9.17
N ARG A 67 3.36 16.09 -9.33
CA ARG A 67 4.59 15.39 -9.72
C ARG A 67 5.00 14.34 -8.70
N GLN A 68 4.81 14.59 -7.41
CA GLN A 68 5.08 13.61 -6.37
C GLN A 68 4.16 12.39 -6.51
N ILE A 69 2.86 12.60 -6.76
CA ILE A 69 1.88 11.52 -6.98
C ILE A 69 2.24 10.71 -8.23
N THR A 70 2.54 11.37 -9.36
CA THR A 70 2.94 10.70 -10.59
C THR A 70 4.24 9.92 -10.41
N ASN A 71 5.21 10.47 -9.66
CA ASN A 71 6.48 9.78 -9.41
C ASN A 71 6.24 8.46 -8.65
N MET A 72 5.35 8.42 -7.67
CA MET A 72 4.99 7.19 -6.95
C MET A 72 4.45 6.08 -7.88
N ALA A 73 3.82 6.44 -9.00
CA ALA A 73 3.30 5.52 -10.01
C ALA A 73 4.20 5.38 -11.25
N SER A 74 5.46 5.82 -11.19
CA SER A 74 6.35 5.88 -12.37
C SER A 74 6.91 4.53 -12.82
N SER A 75 6.74 3.48 -12.02
CA SER A 75 7.19 2.12 -12.31
C SER A 75 5.97 1.18 -12.34
N PRO A 76 5.94 0.13 -13.19
CA PRO A 76 4.89 -0.88 -13.13
C PRO A 76 5.07 -1.83 -11.93
N TYR A 77 3.96 -2.41 -11.46
CA TYR A 77 4.00 -3.52 -10.50
C TYR A 77 4.47 -4.81 -11.20
N ASP A 78 5.66 -5.29 -10.83
CA ASP A 78 6.15 -6.61 -11.26
C ASP A 78 5.71 -7.69 -10.27
N ILE A 79 4.57 -8.30 -10.56
CA ILE A 79 3.94 -9.33 -9.73
C ILE A 79 4.81 -10.60 -9.64
N SER A 80 5.64 -10.86 -10.66
CA SER A 80 6.46 -12.08 -10.74
C SER A 80 7.62 -12.05 -9.76
N ASN A 81 8.29 -10.89 -9.67
CA ASN A 81 9.44 -10.70 -8.78
C ASN A 81 9.05 -10.19 -7.38
N MET A 82 7.77 -9.84 -7.16
CA MET A 82 7.27 -9.34 -5.87
C MET A 82 7.40 -10.36 -4.72
N PHE A 83 7.46 -11.66 -5.05
CA PHE A 83 7.63 -12.75 -4.09
C PHE A 83 9.08 -13.18 -3.88
N ASP A 84 9.94 -12.99 -4.90
CA ASP A 84 11.36 -13.42 -4.88
C ASP A 84 12.28 -12.35 -4.28
N SER A 85 11.91 -11.08 -4.44
CA SER A 85 12.56 -9.96 -3.77
C SER A 85 11.58 -9.41 -2.75
N PRO A 86 11.94 -9.31 -1.46
CA PRO A 86 11.13 -8.54 -0.57
C PRO A 86 11.20 -7.09 -1.04
N THR A 87 10.21 -6.66 -1.83
CA THR A 87 10.01 -5.24 -2.14
C THR A 87 10.00 -4.48 -0.83
N SER A 88 10.47 -3.23 -0.79
CA SER A 88 10.55 -2.44 0.45
C SER A 88 9.22 -2.46 1.24
N HIS A 89 8.06 -2.60 0.59
CA HIS A 89 6.76 -2.84 1.22
C HIS A 89 6.63 -4.18 1.99
N SER A 90 7.17 -5.27 1.46
CA SER A 90 7.24 -6.54 2.17
C SER A 90 8.34 -6.57 3.23
N GLN A 91 9.41 -5.77 3.12
CA GLN A 91 10.34 -5.53 4.24
C GLN A 91 9.70 -4.68 5.34
N ILE A 92 8.86 -3.71 4.98
CA ILE A 92 8.03 -2.96 5.93
C ILE A 92 7.11 -3.95 6.66
N PHE A 93 6.40 -4.83 5.96
CA PHE A 93 5.52 -5.82 6.61
C PHE A 93 6.27 -6.94 7.37
N ALA A 94 7.41 -7.42 6.88
CA ALA A 94 8.23 -8.46 7.51
C ALA A 94 9.08 -7.92 8.68
N GLY A 95 9.46 -6.63 8.67
CA GLY A 95 10.17 -5.96 9.76
C GLY A 95 9.31 -5.75 11.01
N PHE A 96 7.98 -5.83 10.89
CA PHE A 96 7.05 -5.76 12.02
C PHE A 96 6.92 -7.08 12.81
N GLY A 97 7.62 -8.15 12.39
CA GLY A 97 7.49 -9.49 12.97
C GLY A 97 8.62 -9.97 13.89
N HIS A 98 9.80 -9.32 13.95
CA HIS A 98 10.94 -9.81 14.72
C HIS A 98 11.74 -8.67 15.37
N GLN A 99 11.25 -8.19 16.52
CA GLN A 99 12.15 -7.66 17.55
C GLN A 99 12.70 -8.86 18.33
N SER A 100 13.75 -9.48 17.80
CA SER A 100 14.63 -10.32 18.58
C SER A 100 16.05 -10.09 18.07
N ALA A 101 16.78 -9.30 18.84
CA ALA A 101 18.23 -9.26 18.76
C ALA A 101 18.74 -10.67 19.07
N THR A 102 19.42 -11.32 18.11
CA THR A 102 20.60 -12.19 18.30
C THR A 102 21.03 -12.77 16.94
N ASP A 103 22.28 -12.52 16.58
CA ASP A 103 23.15 -13.41 15.80
C ASP A 103 22.66 -13.98 14.46
N SER A 104 22.99 -13.28 13.37
CA SER A 104 23.03 -13.88 12.03
C SER A 104 24.34 -14.65 11.82
N PHE A 105 24.46 -15.80 12.51
CA PHE A 105 25.31 -16.89 12.02
C PHE A 105 24.71 -17.41 10.71
N GLY A 106 25.58 -17.63 9.71
CA GLY A 106 25.16 -18.11 8.40
C GLY A 106 24.52 -19.49 8.43
N THR A 107 23.44 -19.66 7.64
CA THR A 107 22.96 -20.99 7.24
C THR A 107 23.19 -21.19 5.74
N ILE A 108 24.02 -22.18 5.46
CA ILE A 108 24.47 -22.72 4.17
C ILE A 108 23.36 -22.77 3.11
N ARG A 109 23.65 -22.22 1.93
CA ARG A 109 22.90 -22.45 0.69
C ARG A 109 22.87 -23.96 0.41
N ARG A 110 21.70 -24.59 0.53
CA ARG A 110 21.50 -25.95 0.02
C ARG A 110 21.55 -25.89 -1.51
N HIS A 111 22.70 -26.25 -2.06
CA HIS A 111 22.82 -26.75 -3.42
C HIS A 111 21.94 -28.00 -3.53
N GLN A 112 20.73 -27.87 -4.07
CA GLN A 112 20.01 -29.03 -4.58
C GLN A 112 20.63 -29.43 -5.91
N THR A 113 21.35 -30.54 -5.86
CA THR A 113 21.87 -31.25 -7.03
C THR A 113 20.72 -31.73 -7.91
N TYR A 114 20.98 -31.65 -9.21
CA TYR A 114 20.14 -32.09 -10.33
C TYR A 114 19.26 -33.32 -10.04
N ASN A 115 17.95 -33.11 -9.99
CA ASN A 115 16.97 -34.09 -10.45
C ASN A 115 16.25 -33.49 -11.66
N ARG A 116 16.91 -33.58 -12.83
CA ARG A 116 16.31 -33.32 -14.14
C ARG A 116 15.47 -34.53 -14.53
N GLY A 117 14.18 -34.52 -14.16
CA GLY A 117 13.22 -35.51 -14.65
C GLY A 117 11.96 -35.55 -13.79
N SER A 118 10.83 -35.08 -14.35
CA SER A 118 9.47 -34.96 -13.77
C SER A 118 9.13 -33.52 -13.33
N SER A 119 8.10 -32.84 -13.85
CA SER A 119 7.10 -33.19 -14.87
C SER A 119 6.44 -31.90 -15.38
N ILE A 120 6.30 -31.78 -16.70
CA ILE A 120 5.46 -30.73 -17.33
C ILE A 120 4.05 -30.77 -16.72
N ILE A 121 3.59 -31.95 -16.29
CA ILE A 121 2.29 -32.21 -15.65
C ILE A 121 2.20 -31.65 -14.21
N ALA A 122 3.23 -31.76 -13.36
CA ALA A 122 3.21 -31.14 -12.03
C ALA A 122 3.25 -29.60 -12.11
N ASN A 123 3.95 -29.06 -13.12
CA ASN A 123 3.90 -27.64 -13.42
C ASN A 123 2.53 -27.22 -13.99
N ALA A 124 1.92 -28.01 -14.88
CA ALA A 124 0.60 -27.71 -15.43
C ALA A 124 -0.51 -27.72 -14.39
N LYS A 125 -0.51 -28.71 -13.46
CA LYS A 125 -1.45 -28.74 -12.33
C LYS A 125 -1.25 -27.52 -11.43
N ARG A 126 -0.01 -27.16 -11.10
CA ARG A 126 0.29 -25.97 -10.27
C ARG A 126 -0.20 -24.68 -10.94
N ILE A 127 0.09 -24.49 -12.22
CA ILE A 127 -0.37 -23.31 -13.00
C ILE A 127 -1.90 -23.25 -13.01
N TYR A 128 -2.56 -24.39 -13.25
CA TYR A 128 -4.02 -24.46 -13.21
C TYR A 128 -4.57 -24.09 -11.83
N ASP A 129 -4.05 -24.68 -10.75
CA ASP A 129 -4.50 -24.42 -9.38
C ASP A 129 -4.30 -22.94 -9.01
N GLU A 130 -3.18 -22.32 -9.39
CA GLU A 130 -2.90 -20.90 -9.19
C GLU A 130 -3.87 -20.01 -10.01
N SER A 131 -4.08 -20.34 -11.28
CA SER A 131 -5.04 -19.61 -12.14
C SER A 131 -6.46 -19.68 -11.59
N LEU A 132 -6.85 -20.82 -11.03
CA LEU A 132 -8.15 -21.04 -10.42
C LEU A 132 -8.28 -20.24 -9.12
N MET A 133 -7.23 -20.19 -8.30
CA MET A 133 -7.19 -19.35 -7.09
C MET A 133 -7.36 -17.87 -7.45
N VAL A 134 -6.60 -17.37 -8.43
CA VAL A 134 -6.72 -15.98 -8.91
C VAL A 134 -8.14 -15.70 -9.39
N LYS A 135 -8.74 -16.61 -10.15
CA LYS A 135 -10.12 -16.45 -10.64
C LYS A 135 -11.13 -16.40 -9.49
N LYS A 136 -11.03 -17.31 -8.52
CA LYS A 136 -11.90 -17.34 -7.34
C LYS A 136 -11.82 -16.05 -6.54
N VAL A 137 -10.61 -15.58 -6.25
CA VAL A 137 -10.40 -14.31 -5.50
C VAL A 137 -10.97 -13.13 -6.27
N LYS A 138 -10.71 -13.03 -7.58
CA LYS A 138 -11.27 -11.95 -8.41
C LYS A 138 -12.79 -11.97 -8.44
N THR A 139 -13.40 -13.15 -8.63
CA THR A 139 -14.87 -13.28 -8.63
C THR A 139 -15.45 -12.89 -7.27
N TYR A 140 -14.83 -13.31 -6.17
CA TYR A 140 -15.27 -12.92 -4.83
C TYR A 140 -15.20 -11.40 -4.63
N LEU A 141 -14.05 -10.79 -4.90
CA LEU A 141 -13.87 -9.34 -4.70
C LEU A 141 -14.81 -8.50 -5.59
N ASN A 142 -15.07 -8.95 -6.82
CA ASN A 142 -16.00 -8.25 -7.73
C ASN A 142 -17.46 -8.35 -7.29
N ASN A 143 -17.84 -9.44 -6.62
CA ASN A 143 -19.23 -9.71 -6.21
C ASN A 143 -19.45 -9.47 -4.71
N ALA A 144 -18.44 -8.96 -3.99
CA ALA A 144 -18.56 -8.71 -2.56
C ALA A 144 -19.54 -7.57 -2.31
N GLU A 145 -20.65 -7.85 -1.62
CA GLU A 145 -21.60 -6.84 -1.19
C GLU A 145 -21.04 -6.09 0.02
N ILE A 146 -20.69 -4.82 -0.16
CA ILE A 146 -20.16 -3.97 0.90
C ILE A 146 -21.30 -3.12 1.47
N ILE A 147 -21.58 -3.29 2.76
CA ILE A 147 -22.52 -2.44 3.49
C ILE A 147 -21.76 -1.15 3.88
N ASN A 148 -22.20 -0.01 3.32
CA ASN A 148 -21.59 1.30 3.60
C ASN A 148 -22.37 2.13 4.64
N ASP A 149 -23.54 1.66 5.07
CA ASP A 149 -24.37 2.37 6.06
C ASP A 149 -23.83 2.12 7.48
N GLU A 150 -23.21 3.16 8.06
CA GLU A 150 -22.63 3.10 9.39
C GLU A 150 -23.67 2.79 10.48
N ASN A 151 -24.91 3.28 10.35
CA ASN A 151 -25.96 3.03 11.35
C ASN A 151 -26.34 1.55 11.37
N ARG A 152 -26.49 0.96 10.18
CA ARG A 152 -26.79 -0.48 10.03
C ARG A 152 -25.64 -1.34 10.57
N LEU A 153 -24.39 -0.95 10.33
CA LEU A 153 -23.22 -1.64 10.87
C LEU A 153 -23.17 -1.56 12.41
N LEU A 154 -23.49 -0.39 12.98
CA LEU A 154 -23.54 -0.20 14.43
C LEU A 154 -24.64 -1.03 15.08
N GLU A 155 -25.84 -1.08 14.48
CA GLU A 155 -26.93 -1.93 14.95
C GLU A 155 -26.51 -3.40 14.97
N PHE A 156 -25.90 -3.89 13.88
CA PHE A 156 -25.36 -5.24 13.84
C PHE A 156 -24.31 -5.48 14.93
N ALA A 157 -23.35 -4.57 15.11
CA ALA A 157 -22.33 -4.70 16.14
C ALA A 157 -22.94 -4.85 17.55
N ASN A 158 -23.92 -4.00 17.89
CA ASN A 158 -24.61 -4.02 19.18
C ASN A 158 -25.41 -5.30 19.44
N GLN A 159 -25.88 -5.99 18.40
CA GLN A 159 -26.55 -7.29 18.55
C GLN A 159 -25.59 -8.39 19.02
N PHE A 160 -24.31 -8.32 18.66
CA PHE A 160 -23.30 -9.31 19.03
C PHE A 160 -22.55 -8.93 20.30
N GLU A 161 -22.25 -7.64 20.47
CA GLU A 161 -21.54 -7.08 21.62
C GLU A 161 -22.35 -5.92 22.20
N PRO A 162 -23.44 -6.21 22.95
CA PRO A 162 -24.24 -5.17 23.57
C PRO A 162 -23.38 -4.40 24.58
N GLY A 163 -23.38 -3.07 24.48
CA GLY A 163 -22.66 -2.21 25.40
C GLY A 163 -23.08 -2.49 26.84
N THR A 164 -22.13 -2.76 27.72
CA THR A 164 -22.35 -2.71 29.16
C THR A 164 -22.47 -1.24 29.55
N ASP A 165 -23.68 -0.82 29.91
CA ASP A 165 -23.94 0.45 30.60
C ASP A 165 -23.16 0.54 31.94
#